data_AF-A0A6N8FNB6-F1
#
_entry.id   AF-A0A6N8FNB6-F1
#
_cell.length_a   1.000
_cell.length_b   1.000
_cell.length_c   1.000
_cell.angle_alpha   90.00
_cell.angle_beta   90.00
_cell.angle_gamma   90.00
#
_symmetry.space_group_name_H-M   'P 1'
#
loop_
_entity.id
_entity.type
_entity.pdbx_description
1 polymer ?
#
loop_
_entity_poly.entity_id
_entity_poly.type
_entity_poly.pdbx_seq_one_letter_code
_entity_poly.pdbx_strand_id
1 'polypeptide(L)'
;MKSTFKKGLALGLGLALTTKEQAEKIVDELVEKGELSKQESKEFFNELLQKGKEKQEELDDKMNEKLNQLLSELDLAKKEELQELKERITELEKKLAQSEK
;
A
#
# COMPACT_ATOMS: atom_id res chain seq x y z
N MET A 1 -0.58 0.43 -31.32
CA MET A 1 -0.29 1.84 -31.00
C MET A 1 -1.15 2.39 -29.87
N LYS A 2 -2.50 2.41 -29.95
CA LYS A 2 -3.38 2.95 -28.88
C LYS A 2 -3.13 2.37 -27.47
N SER A 3 -2.90 1.06 -27.35
CA SER A 3 -2.63 0.41 -26.06
C SER A 3 -1.29 0.85 -25.43
N THR A 4 -0.26 1.08 -26.24
CA THR A 4 1.07 1.52 -25.76
C THR A 4 1.02 2.94 -25.24
N PHE A 5 0.27 3.83 -25.90
CA PHE A 5 0.05 5.20 -25.44
C PHE A 5 -0.75 5.24 -24.13
N LYS A 6 -1.85 4.48 -24.05
CA LYS A 6 -2.63 4.30 -22.81
C LYS A 6 -1.76 3.79 -21.65
N LYS A 7 -0.90 2.80 -21.90
CA LYS A 7 0.05 2.27 -20.90
C LYS A 7 1.11 3.31 -20.50
N GLY A 8 1.66 4.06 -21.45
CA GLY A 8 2.64 5.12 -21.18
C GLY A 8 2.05 6.25 -20.34
N LEU A 9 0.81 6.67 -20.63
CA LEU A 9 0.05 7.62 -19.81
C LEU A 9 -0.25 7.08 -18.42
N ALA A 10 -0.72 5.84 -18.31
CA ALA A 10 -0.98 5.20 -17.02
C ALA A 10 0.29 5.14 -16.14
N LEU A 11 1.44 4.86 -16.75
CA LEU A 11 2.74 4.88 -16.07
C LEU A 11 3.16 6.30 -15.68
N GLY A 12 2.96 7.30 -16.56
CA GLY A 12 3.22 8.71 -16.25
C GLY A 12 2.36 9.24 -15.12
N LEU A 13 1.08 8.86 -15.08
CA LEU A 13 0.13 9.20 -14.02
C LEU A 13 0.41 8.47 -12.70
N GLY A 14 0.99 7.26 -12.74
CA GLY A 14 1.40 6.53 -11.54
C GLY A 14 2.71 7.04 -10.93
N LEU A 15 3.63 7.56 -11.77
CA LEU A 15 4.93 8.10 -11.32
C LEU A 15 4.84 9.57 -10.88
N ALA A 16 3.96 10.37 -11.48
CA ALA A 16 3.58 11.66 -10.95
C ALA A 16 2.48 11.43 -9.90
N LEU A 17 2.64 11.91 -8.67
CA LEU A 17 1.64 11.82 -7.59
C LEU A 17 0.33 12.51 -8.01
N THR A 18 -0.52 11.84 -8.80
CA THR A 18 -1.72 12.46 -9.37
C THR A 18 -2.93 12.21 -8.48
N THR A 19 -3.62 13.29 -8.13
CA THR A 19 -4.94 13.23 -7.51
C THR A 19 -5.99 12.83 -8.54
N LYS A 20 -7.16 12.42 -8.07
CA LYS A 20 -8.31 12.09 -8.93
C LYS A 20 -8.64 13.22 -9.91
N GLU A 21 -8.62 14.49 -9.48
CA GLU A 21 -8.89 15.63 -10.39
C GLU A 21 -7.82 15.81 -11.47
N GLN A 22 -6.55 15.48 -11.19
CA GLN A 22 -5.49 15.56 -12.20
C GLN A 22 -5.62 14.46 -13.25
N ALA A 23 -5.98 13.25 -12.82
CA ALA A 23 -6.28 12.16 -13.74
C ALA A 23 -7.51 12.47 -14.62
N GLU A 24 -8.59 13.03 -14.06
CA GLU A 24 -9.76 13.46 -14.83
C GLU A 24 -9.40 14.52 -15.89
N LYS A 25 -8.64 15.56 -15.52
CA LYS A 25 -8.19 16.60 -16.47
C LYS A 25 -7.38 16.05 -17.64
N ILE A 26 -6.44 15.13 -17.37
CA ILE A 26 -5.60 14.55 -18.42
C ILE A 26 -6.44 13.67 -19.35
N VAL A 27 -7.41 12.93 -18.80
CA VAL A 27 -8.36 12.13 -19.59
C VAL A 27 -9.25 13.04 -20.45
N ASP A 28 -9.72 14.16 -19.92
CA ASP A 28 -10.53 15.14 -20.66
C ASP A 28 -9.73 15.81 -21.79
N GLU A 29 -8.47 16.19 -21.55
CA GLU A 29 -7.58 16.71 -22.60
C GLU A 29 -7.39 15.73 -23.76
N LEU A 30 -7.36 14.43 -23.48
CA LEU A 30 -7.24 13.40 -24.52
C LEU A 30 -8.53 13.24 -25.32
N VAL A 31 -9.68 13.53 -24.71
CA VAL A 31 -10.96 13.59 -25.43
C VAL A 31 -11.01 14.82 -26.32
N GLU A 32 -10.57 15.98 -25.83
CA GLU A 32 -10.51 17.22 -26.61
C GLU A 32 -9.55 17.10 -27.81
N LYS A 33 -8.42 16.42 -27.62
CA LYS A 33 -7.45 16.13 -28.71
C LYS A 33 -7.94 15.07 -29.69
N GLY A 34 -9.09 14.44 -29.44
CA GLY A 34 -9.66 13.38 -30.29
C GLY A 34 -8.93 12.02 -30.18
N GLU A 35 -8.02 11.88 -29.22
CA GLU A 35 -7.26 10.65 -28.97
C GLU A 35 -8.12 9.57 -28.29
N LEU A 36 -9.15 9.99 -27.55
CA LEU A 36 -10.15 9.13 -26.92
C LEU A 36 -11.56 9.63 -27.20
N SER A 37 -12.50 8.72 -27.43
CA SER A 37 -13.92 9.06 -27.36
C SER A 37 -14.36 9.26 -25.91
N LYS A 38 -15.48 9.98 -25.69
CA LYS A 38 -16.11 10.16 -24.36
C LYS A 38 -16.46 8.84 -23.66
N GLN A 39 -16.65 7.76 -24.41
CA GLN A 39 -16.97 6.44 -23.86
C GLN A 39 -15.68 5.72 -23.44
N GLU A 40 -14.67 5.73 -24.31
CA GLU A 40 -13.35 5.16 -24.01
C GLU A 40 -12.64 5.87 -22.85
N SER A 41 -12.90 7.16 -22.66
CA SER A 41 -12.30 7.97 -21.57
C SER A 41 -12.79 7.52 -20.19
N LYS A 42 -14.11 7.28 -20.05
CA LYS A 42 -14.71 6.75 -18.82
C LYS A 42 -14.20 5.35 -18.49
N GLU A 43 -14.12 4.48 -19.49
CA GLU A 43 -13.59 3.13 -19.30
C GLU A 43 -12.11 3.16 -18.88
N PHE A 44 -11.30 3.98 -19.53
CA PHE A 44 -9.89 4.13 -19.22
C PHE A 44 -9.66 4.69 -17.81
N PHE A 45 -10.47 5.68 -17.39
CA PHE A 45 -10.40 6.23 -16.04
C PHE A 45 -10.77 5.21 -14.96
N ASN A 46 -11.82 4.41 -15.19
CA ASN A 46 -12.20 3.34 -14.27
C ASN A 46 -11.12 2.25 -14.20
N GLU A 47 -10.53 1.86 -15.34
CA GLU A 47 -9.43 0.91 -15.40
C GLU A 47 -8.20 1.41 -14.62
N LEU A 48 -7.86 2.70 -14.76
CA LEU A 48 -6.80 3.34 -13.99
C LEU A 48 -7.05 3.32 -12.50
N LEU A 49 -8.26 3.68 -12.06
CA LEU A 49 -8.64 3.67 -10.64
C LEU A 49 -8.58 2.26 -10.05
N GLN A 50 -9.09 1.27 -10.78
CA GLN A 50 -9.08 -0.12 -10.32
C GLN A 50 -7.65 -0.65 -10.19
N LYS A 51 -6.84 -0.52 -11.26
CA LYS A 51 -5.44 -0.97 -11.23
C LYS A 51 -4.61 -0.21 -10.22
N GLY A 52 -4.90 1.08 -9.99
CA GLY A 52 -4.25 1.89 -8.96
C GLY A 52 -4.49 1.31 -7.57
N LYS A 53 -5.73 0.97 -7.24
CA LYS A 53 -6.07 0.34 -5.94
C LYS A 53 -5.41 -1.03 -5.76
N GLU A 54 -5.51 -1.91 -6.75
CA GLU A 54 -4.88 -3.24 -6.71
C GLU A 54 -3.36 -3.12 -6.52
N LYS A 55 -2.72 -2.17 -7.21
CA LYS A 55 -1.27 -1.96 -7.09
C LYS A 55 -0.88 -1.32 -5.77
N GLN A 56 -1.72 -0.45 -5.21
CA GLN A 56 -1.50 0.15 -3.91
C GLN A 56 -1.51 -0.91 -2.80
N GLU A 57 -2.52 -1.80 -2.80
CA GLU A 57 -2.59 -2.91 -1.84
C GLU A 57 -1.36 -3.82 -1.94
N GLU A 58 -0.96 -4.21 -3.17
CA GLU A 58 0.24 -5.03 -3.38
C GLU A 58 1.53 -4.34 -2.89
N LEU A 59 1.63 -3.01 -3.01
CA LEU A 59 2.76 -2.24 -2.52
C LEU A 59 2.77 -2.13 -1.01
N ASP A 60 1.61 -1.89 -0.38
CA ASP A 60 1.46 -1.80 1.07
C ASP A 60 1.84 -3.15 1.72
N ASP A 61 1.38 -4.27 1.16
CA ASP A 61 1.75 -5.61 1.64
C ASP A 61 3.26 -5.87 1.55
N LYS A 62 3.86 -5.58 0.39
CA LYS A 62 5.33 -5.73 0.22
C LYS A 62 6.12 -4.82 1.13
N MET A 63 5.63 -3.61 1.38
CA MET A 63 6.29 -2.68 2.28
C MET A 63 6.19 -3.17 3.72
N ASN A 64 5.03 -3.65 4.16
CA ASN A 64 4.85 -4.27 5.48
C ASN A 64 5.75 -5.49 5.65
N GLU A 65 5.82 -6.38 4.65
CA GLU A 65 6.71 -7.54 4.68
C GLU A 65 8.16 -7.12 4.82
N LYS A 66 8.61 -6.14 4.02
CA LYS A 66 9.99 -5.65 4.04
C LYS A 66 10.34 -4.94 5.35
N LEU A 67 9.41 -4.15 5.91
CA LEU A 67 9.58 -3.53 7.22
C LEU A 67 9.66 -4.58 8.32
N ASN A 68 8.79 -5.58 8.31
CA ASN A 68 8.86 -6.69 9.25
C ASN A 68 10.19 -7.45 9.16
N GLN A 69 10.68 -7.71 7.94
CA GLN A 69 11.99 -8.31 7.71
C GLN A 69 13.12 -7.48 8.33
N LEU A 70 13.15 -6.17 8.06
CA LEU A 70 14.16 -5.27 8.60
C LEU A 70 14.11 -5.19 10.13
N LEU A 71 12.91 -5.13 10.72
CA LEU A 71 12.74 -5.13 12.18
C LEU A 71 13.25 -6.43 12.80
N SER A 72 13.01 -7.57 12.15
CA SER A 72 13.55 -8.86 12.57
C SER A 72 15.07 -8.95 12.40
N GLU A 73 15.65 -8.41 11.33
CA GLU A 73 17.10 -8.36 11.10
C GLU A 73 17.83 -7.49 12.14
N LEU A 74 17.17 -6.43 12.63
CA LEU A 74 17.70 -5.56 13.67
C LEU A 74 17.50 -6.12 15.10
N ASP A 75 16.99 -7.36 15.23
CA ASP A 75 16.70 -8.05 16.49
C ASP A 75 15.79 -7.21 17.42
N LEU A 76 14.89 -6.41 16.82
CA LEU A 76 13.95 -5.58 17.56
C LEU A 76 12.76 -6.43 18.00
N ALA A 77 12.62 -6.62 19.31
CA ALA A 77 11.48 -7.33 19.89
C ALA A 77 10.16 -6.64 19.55
N LYS A 78 9.16 -7.42 19.12
CA LYS A 78 7.81 -6.92 18.89
C LYS A 78 7.16 -6.54 20.21
N LYS A 79 6.17 -5.65 20.15
CA LYS A 79 5.45 -5.19 21.35
C LYS A 79 4.73 -6.34 22.04
N GLU A 80 4.20 -7.27 21.26
CA GLU A 80 3.49 -8.47 21.72
C GLU A 80 4.43 -9.39 22.50
N GLU A 81 5.63 -9.65 21.96
CA GLU A 81 6.66 -10.47 22.61
C GLU A 81 7.12 -9.85 23.94
N LEU A 82 7.26 -8.51 23.98
CA LEU A 82 7.60 -7.79 25.20
C LEU A 82 6.50 -7.89 26.26
N GLN A 83 5.23 -7.89 25.83
CA GLN A 83 4.09 -8.01 26.73
C GLN A 83 3.96 -9.43 27.28
N GLU A 84 4.14 -10.45 26.45
CA GLU A 84 4.16 -11.85 26.88
C GLU A 84 5.29 -12.09 27.89
N LEU A 85 6.48 -11.50 27.65
CA LEU A 85 7.60 -11.59 28.59
C LEU A 85 7.26 -10.92 29.94
N LYS A 86 6.60 -9.75 29.93
CA LYS A 86 6.15 -9.06 31.16
C LYS A 86 5.14 -9.89 31.95
N GLU A 87 4.18 -10.50 31.28
CA GLU A 87 3.19 -11.36 31.92
C GLU A 87 3.87 -12.58 32.57
N ARG A 88 4.79 -13.21 31.85
CA ARG A 88 5.56 -14.35 32.36
C ARG A 88 6.46 -13.99 33.54
N ILE A 89 7.10 -12.82 33.51
CA ILE A 89 7.85 -12.29 34.66
C ILE A 89 6.93 -12.10 35.86
N THR A 90 5.76 -11.48 35.66
CA THR A 90 4.78 -11.23 36.72
C THR A 90 4.29 -12.55 37.35
N GLU A 91 4.06 -13.58 36.56
CA GLU A 91 3.68 -14.90 37.07
C GLU A 91 4.80 -15.56 37.88
N LEU A 92 6.05 -15.47 37.40
CA LEU A 92 7.20 -16.02 38.10
C LEU A 92 7.43 -15.31 39.43
N GLU A 93 7.33 -13.98 39.46
CA GLU A 93 7.40 -13.17 40.68
C GLU A 93 6.33 -13.58 41.70
N LYS A 94 5.09 -13.81 41.26
CA LYS A 94 4.01 -14.30 42.14
C LYS A 94 4.31 -15.69 42.70
N LYS A 95 4.81 -16.61 41.88
CA LYS A 95 5.15 -17.98 42.32
C LYS A 95 6.30 -17.98 43.32
N LEU A 96 7.33 -17.17 43.10
CA LEU A 96 8.45 -17.02 44.03
C LEU A 96 7.98 -16.46 45.38
N ALA A 97 7.17 -15.40 45.37
CA ALA A 97 6.60 -14.81 46.59
C ALA A 97 5.68 -15.76 47.37
N GLN A 98 5.07 -16.75 46.70
CA GLN A 98 4.29 -17.81 47.35
C GLN A 98 5.16 -18.93 47.91
N SER A 99 6.33 -19.20 47.32
CA SER A 99 7.27 -20.23 47.78
C SER A 99 8.16 -19.79 48.95
N GLU A 100 8.30 -18.48 49.17
CA GLU A 100 9.04 -17.90 50.30
C GLU A 100 8.17 -17.70 51.57
N LYS A 101 6.88 -18.05 51.53
CA LYS A 101 5.97 -18.08 52.69
C LYS A 101 5.81 -19.49 53.23
#